data_AF-A0A8X6QZT9-F1
#
_entry.id   AF-A0A8X6QZT9-F1
#
_cell.length_a   1.000
_cell.length_b   1.000
_cell.length_c   1.000
_cell.angle_alpha   90.00
_cell.angle_beta   90.00
_cell.angle_gamma   90.00
#
_symmetry.space_group_name_H-M   'P 1'
#
loop_
_entity.id
_entity.type
_entity.pdbx_description
1 polymer ?
#
loop_
_entity_poly.entity_id
_entity_poly.type
_entity_poly.pdbx_seq_one_letter_code
_entity_poly.pdbx_strand_id
1 'polypeptide(L)'
;MRATQIVGVLFLWTVFHCVRATTVPCTPETFKCLNGNCIKRSEYCNYKNDCPDTTDERYCGRQALSGLCTFFGKLWKDCWMPFPYGEAISVQYSVWIGDKIELARTWSLKMLQNSSIYDVIETVAKIDNRQMVEYNVVEGKPFVTSLGGLEDDPETGTFWFVHLRSLKSDGQPEMMEQSPMDLKLKPDQEVILI
;
A
#
# COMPACT_ATOMS: atom_id res chain seq x y z
N MET A 1 49.07 -41.76 49.28
CA MET A 1 47.85 -41.05 48.80
C MET A 1 48.25 -40.37 47.49
N ARG A 2 48.33 -41.10 46.36
CA ARG A 2 47.38 -41.13 45.22
C ARG A 2 46.81 -39.73 44.87
N ALA A 3 46.95 -39.15 43.68
CA ALA A 3 47.73 -39.48 42.47
C ALA A 3 47.87 -38.20 41.58
N THR A 4 49.09 -38.00 41.09
CA THR A 4 49.58 -37.53 39.78
C THR A 4 48.76 -36.56 38.91
N GLN A 5 49.45 -35.49 38.49
CA GLN A 5 49.09 -34.55 37.42
C GLN A 5 48.97 -35.23 36.04
N ILE A 6 48.02 -34.78 35.22
CA ILE A 6 48.10 -34.90 33.76
C ILE A 6 48.00 -33.49 33.18
N VAL A 7 49.05 -33.11 32.46
CA VAL A 7 49.16 -31.88 31.68
C VAL A 7 48.27 -32.01 30.44
N GLY A 8 47.39 -31.02 30.23
CA GLY A 8 46.55 -30.91 29.04
C GLY A 8 46.11 -29.48 28.84
N VAL A 9 46.94 -28.69 28.15
CA VAL A 9 46.61 -27.34 27.67
C VAL A 9 45.52 -27.46 26.59
N LEU A 10 44.52 -26.57 26.60
CA LEU A 10 44.05 -25.77 25.45
C LEU A 10 42.81 -24.92 25.82
N PHE A 11 43.08 -23.62 26.05
CA PHE A 11 42.37 -22.43 25.52
C PHE A 11 40.84 -22.21 25.70
N LEU A 12 40.54 -21.02 26.26
CA LEU A 12 39.38 -20.09 26.06
C LEU A 12 38.49 -19.88 27.30
N TRP A 13 38.73 -18.79 28.04
CA TRP A 13 38.11 -17.45 27.90
C TRP A 13 36.78 -17.34 28.68
N THR A 14 36.84 -16.53 29.75
CA THR A 14 35.75 -15.74 30.37
C THR A 14 34.34 -16.35 30.35
N VAL A 15 33.83 -16.71 31.52
CA VAL A 15 32.39 -16.93 31.74
C VAL A 15 31.67 -15.60 31.46
N PHE A 16 31.29 -15.37 30.21
CA PHE A 16 30.28 -14.38 29.86
C PHE A 16 28.97 -14.90 30.44
N HIS A 17 28.56 -14.32 31.57
CA HIS A 17 27.17 -14.36 31.99
C HIS A 17 26.32 -13.84 30.83
N CYS A 18 25.62 -14.74 30.16
CA CYS A 18 24.52 -14.34 29.30
C CYS A 18 23.40 -13.84 30.22
N VAL A 19 23.36 -12.53 30.48
CA VAL A 19 22.15 -11.89 30.98
C VAL A 19 21.13 -12.06 29.87
N ARG A 20 20.27 -13.07 30.02
CA ARG A 20 19.10 -13.25 29.15
C ARG A 20 18.27 -11.98 29.31
N ALA A 21 18.34 -11.08 28.34
CA ALA A 21 17.37 -10.01 28.22
C ALA A 21 16.01 -10.70 28.17
N THR A 22 15.22 -10.53 29.23
CA THR A 22 13.81 -10.90 29.22
C THR A 22 13.13 -9.91 28.30
N THR A 23 13.28 -10.11 26.99
CA THR A 23 12.40 -9.46 26.03
C THR A 23 11.05 -10.11 26.26
N VAL A 24 10.23 -9.49 27.12
CA VAL A 24 8.80 -9.79 27.16
C VAL A 24 8.36 -9.70 25.70
N PRO A 25 7.93 -10.80 25.07
CA PRO A 25 7.47 -10.73 23.70
C PRO A 25 6.32 -9.73 23.69
N CYS A 26 6.36 -8.75 22.79
CA CYS A 26 5.29 -7.77 22.65
C CYS A 26 3.95 -8.53 22.59
N THR A 27 2.98 -8.11 23.41
CA THR A 27 1.67 -8.75 23.42
C THR A 27 0.97 -8.47 22.09
N PRO A 28 -0.02 -9.28 21.69
CA PRO A 28 -0.80 -9.05 20.47
C PRO A 28 -1.52 -7.70 20.41
N GLU A 29 -1.55 -6.92 21.50
CA GLU A 29 -2.16 -5.59 21.60
C GLU A 29 -1.13 -4.45 21.56
N THR A 30 0.15 -4.76 21.39
CA THR A 30 1.25 -3.79 21.35
C THR A 30 1.93 -3.77 19.98
N PHE A 31 2.49 -2.62 19.62
CA PHE A 31 3.31 -2.44 18.43
C PHE A 31 4.78 -2.53 18.81
N LYS A 32 5.57 -3.25 18.02
CA LYS A 32 7.02 -3.40 18.23
C LYS A 32 7.79 -2.41 17.36
N CYS A 33 8.45 -1.43 18.00
CA CYS A 33 9.40 -0.53 17.38
C CYS A 33 10.57 -1.30 16.75
N LEU A 34 11.28 -0.69 15.79
CA LEU A 34 12.43 -1.33 15.13
C LEU A 34 13.58 -1.62 16.10
N ASN A 35 13.76 -0.77 17.11
CA ASN A 35 14.72 -0.95 18.20
C ASN A 35 14.35 -2.09 19.17
N GLY A 36 13.17 -2.69 19.02
CA GLY A 36 12.68 -3.81 19.82
C GLY A 36 11.78 -3.44 21.00
N ASN A 37 11.55 -2.16 21.28
CA ASN A 37 10.59 -1.71 22.30
C ASN A 37 9.14 -1.98 21.87
N CYS A 38 8.25 -2.13 22.84
CA CYS A 38 6.82 -2.27 22.60
C CYS A 38 6.07 -1.03 23.10
N ILE A 39 5.21 -0.45 22.27
CA ILE A 39 4.27 0.62 22.64
C ILE A 39 2.83 0.09 22.51
N LYS A 40 1.83 0.80 23.04
CA LYS A 40 0.43 0.40 22.83
C LYS A 40 0.07 0.55 21.36
N ARG A 41 -0.83 -0.30 20.86
CA ARG A 41 -1.31 -0.16 19.48
C ARG A 41 -1.96 1.21 19.19
N SER A 42 -2.59 1.84 20.19
CA SER A 42 -3.16 3.19 20.08
C SER A 42 -2.10 4.31 20.02
N GLU A 43 -0.86 3.98 20.34
CA GLU A 43 0.29 4.91 20.31
C GLU A 43 1.03 4.84 18.97
N TYR A 44 0.75 3.83 18.15
CA TYR A 44 1.25 3.80 16.79
C TYR A 44 0.49 4.82 15.94
N CYS A 45 1.23 5.67 15.22
CA CYS A 45 0.69 6.54 14.20
C CYS A 45 -0.30 7.59 14.79
N ASN A 46 0.07 8.15 15.94
CA ASN A 46 -0.74 9.09 16.71
C ASN A 46 -0.19 10.53 16.67
N TYR A 47 0.78 10.80 15.78
CA TYR A 47 1.52 12.07 15.65
C TYR A 47 2.42 12.42 16.83
N LYS A 48 2.73 11.44 17.69
CA LYS A 48 3.59 11.60 18.85
C LYS A 48 4.66 10.52 18.82
N ASN A 49 5.89 10.93 19.06
CA ASN A 49 7.02 10.02 19.13
C ASN A 49 6.97 9.21 20.46
N ASP A 50 6.44 8.00 20.40
CA ASP A 50 6.36 7.04 21.50
C ASP A 50 7.45 5.96 21.38
N CYS A 51 7.94 5.63 20.18
CA CYS A 51 9.14 4.81 20.01
C CYS A 51 10.43 5.62 20.15
N PRO A 52 11.47 5.15 20.89
CA PRO A 52 12.74 5.89 20.96
C PRO A 52 13.48 6.04 19.63
N ASP A 53 13.17 5.20 18.65
CA ASP A 53 13.69 5.28 17.29
C ASP A 53 12.72 5.95 16.30
N THR A 54 11.63 6.57 16.77
CA THR A 54 10.59 7.27 15.97
C THR A 54 9.86 6.38 14.95
N THR A 55 9.99 5.06 15.04
CA THR A 55 9.47 4.14 14.01
C THR A 55 7.97 3.94 14.02
N ASP A 56 7.32 4.29 15.11
CA ASP A 56 5.87 4.41 15.24
C ASP A 56 5.27 5.51 14.35
N GLU A 57 6.00 6.63 14.18
CA GLU A 57 5.50 7.78 13.41
C GLU A 57 6.09 7.89 12.01
N ARG A 58 7.23 7.23 11.74
CA ARG A 58 7.93 7.28 10.44
C ARG A 58 7.10 6.81 9.25
N TYR A 59 6.14 5.92 9.49
CA TYR A 59 5.27 5.36 8.45
C TYR A 59 3.82 5.81 8.64
N CYS A 60 3.62 6.86 9.42
CA CYS A 60 2.29 7.37 9.69
C CYS A 60 1.85 8.38 8.63
N GLY A 61 0.99 7.94 7.73
CA GLY A 61 0.25 8.85 6.86
C GLY A 61 -0.28 8.22 5.59
N ARG A 62 -1.18 8.96 4.95
CA ARG A 62 -1.56 8.84 3.53
C ARG A 62 -0.35 8.89 2.58
N GLN A 63 0.84 9.21 3.08
CA GLN A 63 2.13 9.22 2.39
C GLN A 63 2.82 7.84 2.30
N ALA A 64 2.27 6.79 2.92
CA ALA A 64 2.62 5.41 2.53
C ALA A 64 2.16 5.08 1.09
N LEU A 65 1.26 5.90 0.51
CA LEU A 65 0.84 5.82 -0.90
C LEU A 65 1.67 6.71 -1.85
N SER A 66 2.67 7.46 -1.36
CA SER A 66 3.60 8.20 -2.22
C SER A 66 4.91 7.46 -2.52
N GLY A 67 5.06 6.21 -2.08
CA GLY A 67 6.13 5.34 -2.56
C GLY A 67 6.65 4.39 -1.48
N LEU A 68 7.03 3.19 -1.91
CA LEU A 68 7.72 2.11 -1.17
C LEU A 68 6.86 1.01 -0.53
N CYS A 69 5.94 0.41 -1.29
CA CYS A 69 5.90 -1.06 -1.29
C CYS A 69 5.72 -1.60 -2.73
N THR A 70 6.49 -1.06 -3.68
CA THR A 70 6.78 -1.74 -4.95
C THR A 70 8.25 -1.57 -5.36
N PHE A 71 8.83 -2.68 -5.80
CA PHE A 71 10.06 -2.85 -6.59
C PHE A 71 11.43 -3.08 -5.88
N PHE A 72 11.58 -4.28 -5.30
CA PHE A 72 12.74 -5.13 -5.63
C PHE A 72 12.29 -6.60 -5.73
N GLY A 73 11.71 -7.01 -6.87
CA GLY A 73 11.76 -8.38 -7.40
C GLY A 73 11.57 -9.59 -6.46
N LYS A 74 10.88 -9.47 -5.32
CA LYS A 74 10.62 -10.57 -4.39
C LYS A 74 9.23 -10.45 -3.79
N LEU A 75 8.62 -11.63 -3.64
CA LEU A 75 7.37 -11.88 -2.96
C LEU A 75 7.18 -11.00 -1.72
N TRP A 76 5.91 -10.76 -1.39
CA TRP A 76 5.32 -10.02 -0.25
C TRP A 76 5.87 -10.33 1.17
N LYS A 77 6.93 -11.12 1.31
CA LYS A 77 7.50 -11.60 2.58
C LYS A 77 8.41 -10.58 3.27
N ASP A 78 8.84 -9.52 2.58
CA ASP A 78 9.85 -8.59 3.10
C ASP A 78 9.29 -7.18 3.47
N CYS A 79 8.03 -6.84 3.14
CA CYS A 79 7.34 -5.69 3.75
C CYS A 79 6.85 -6.12 5.15
N TRP A 80 7.73 -6.07 6.16
CA TRP A 80 7.34 -6.28 7.56
C TRP A 80 6.67 -5.01 8.12
N MET A 81 5.50 -4.68 7.58
CA MET A 81 4.55 -3.79 8.27
C MET A 81 3.65 -4.69 9.11
N PRO A 82 3.76 -4.69 10.45
CA PRO A 82 2.60 -5.04 11.25
C PRO A 82 1.60 -3.91 11.00
N PHE A 83 0.71 -4.12 10.04
CA PHE A 83 -0.47 -3.29 9.83
C PHE A 83 -1.16 -3.01 11.17
N PRO A 84 -1.54 -1.76 11.43
CA PRO A 84 -2.90 -1.59 11.94
C PRO A 84 -3.61 -0.41 11.27
N TYR A 85 -4.92 -0.61 11.08
CA TYR A 85 -5.93 0.34 10.61
C TYR A 85 -6.16 0.45 9.10
N GLY A 86 -6.77 -0.61 8.56
CA GLY A 86 -7.57 -0.58 7.35
C GLY A 86 -7.77 -1.99 6.80
N GLU A 87 -9.02 -2.43 6.64
CA GLU A 87 -9.28 -3.65 5.87
C GLU A 87 -8.84 -3.40 4.43
N ALA A 88 -7.94 -4.23 3.88
CA ALA A 88 -7.55 -4.12 2.49
C ALA A 88 -8.61 -4.79 1.60
N ILE A 89 -9.09 -4.05 0.61
CA ILE A 89 -10.06 -4.53 -0.38
C ILE A 89 -9.35 -4.88 -1.68
N SER A 90 -9.85 -5.91 -2.37
CA SER A 90 -9.42 -6.23 -3.73
C SER A 90 -10.22 -5.39 -4.71
N VAL A 91 -9.54 -4.76 -5.68
CA VAL A 91 -10.17 -4.04 -6.78
C VAL A 91 -9.46 -4.33 -8.09
N GLN A 92 -10.18 -4.19 -9.21
CA GLN A 92 -9.58 -4.18 -10.54
C GLN A 92 -9.65 -2.77 -11.12
N TYR A 93 -8.62 -2.38 -11.85
CA TYR A 93 -8.59 -1.17 -12.64
C TYR A 93 -8.40 -1.57 -14.10
N SER A 94 -9.25 -1.10 -15.00
CA SER A 94 -9.21 -1.43 -16.42
C SER A 94 -9.21 -0.16 -17.25
N VAL A 95 -8.43 -0.14 -18.33
CA VAL A 95 -8.43 0.95 -19.32
C VAL A 95 -8.97 0.40 -20.61
N TRP A 96 -10.04 0.98 -21.12
CA TRP A 96 -10.68 0.61 -22.38
C TRP A 96 -10.46 1.77 -23.37
N ILE A 97 -10.14 1.48 -24.64
CA ILE A 97 -9.79 2.51 -25.63
C ILE A 97 -10.57 2.30 -26.92
N GLY A 98 -11.03 3.39 -27.53
CA GLY A 98 -11.62 3.46 -28.87
C GLY A 98 -13.12 3.18 -28.95
N ASP A 99 -13.69 3.38 -30.14
CA ASP A 99 -15.15 3.34 -30.40
C ASP A 99 -15.81 1.98 -30.08
N LYS A 100 -15.03 0.90 -30.12
CA LYS A 100 -15.49 -0.47 -29.82
C LYS A 100 -15.24 -0.89 -28.38
N ILE A 101 -14.70 0.00 -27.56
CA ILE A 101 -14.44 -0.24 -26.14
C ILE A 101 -13.59 -1.51 -25.95
N GLU A 102 -12.41 -1.51 -26.58
CA GLU A 102 -11.51 -2.66 -26.49
C GLU A 102 -10.69 -2.55 -25.19
N LEU A 103 -10.68 -3.63 -24.39
CA LEU A 103 -9.89 -3.71 -23.17
C LEU A 103 -8.41 -3.60 -23.52
N ALA A 104 -7.79 -2.47 -23.17
CA ALA A 104 -6.37 -2.28 -23.37
C ALA A 104 -5.58 -3.04 -22.30
N ARG A 105 -5.86 -2.78 -21.01
CA ARG A 105 -5.18 -3.41 -19.87
C ARG A 105 -6.05 -3.45 -18.62
N THR A 106 -5.77 -4.43 -17.76
CA THR A 106 -6.35 -4.57 -16.42
C THR A 106 -5.26 -4.80 -15.38
N TRP A 107 -5.37 -4.12 -14.24
CA TRP A 107 -4.53 -4.30 -13.06
C TRP A 107 -5.39 -4.78 -11.88
N SER A 108 -4.87 -5.75 -11.12
CA SER A 108 -5.50 -6.22 -9.88
C SER A 108 -4.74 -5.65 -8.68
N LEU A 109 -5.43 -4.90 -7.83
CA LEU A 109 -4.83 -4.11 -6.76
C LEU A 109 -5.42 -4.48 -5.39
N LYS A 110 -4.60 -4.28 -4.35
CA LYS A 110 -5.04 -4.29 -2.95
C LYS A 110 -4.98 -2.86 -2.43
N MET A 111 -6.16 -2.28 -2.19
CA MET A 111 -6.31 -0.90 -1.75
C MET A 111 -6.87 -0.86 -0.32
N LEU A 112 -6.63 0.22 0.41
CA LEU A 112 -7.25 0.40 1.72
C LEU A 112 -8.75 0.65 1.56
N GLN A 113 -9.56 0.10 2.46
CA GLN A 113 -10.97 0.46 2.58
C GLN A 113 -11.11 1.98 2.77
N ASN A 114 -12.13 2.58 2.13
CA ASN A 114 -12.36 4.04 2.05
C ASN A 114 -11.39 4.84 1.18
N SER A 115 -10.48 4.19 0.45
CA SER A 115 -9.74 4.85 -0.63
C SER A 115 -10.70 5.33 -1.73
N SER A 116 -10.30 6.37 -2.43
CA SER A 116 -11.03 6.93 -3.56
C SER A 116 -10.64 6.26 -4.89
N ILE A 117 -11.42 6.51 -5.94
CA ILE A 117 -11.04 6.11 -7.30
C ILE A 117 -9.76 6.84 -7.75
N TYR A 118 -9.58 8.10 -7.35
CA TYR A 118 -8.36 8.86 -7.61
C TYR A 118 -7.12 8.12 -7.09
N ASP A 119 -7.17 7.58 -5.88
CA ASP A 119 -6.06 6.82 -5.29
C ASP A 119 -5.69 5.58 -6.12
N VAL A 120 -6.68 4.93 -6.77
CA VAL A 120 -6.44 3.78 -7.67
C VAL A 120 -5.70 4.22 -8.92
N ILE A 121 -6.19 5.27 -9.59
CA ILE A 121 -5.61 5.76 -10.85
C ILE A 121 -4.16 6.20 -10.61
N GLU A 122 -3.92 6.98 -9.56
CA GLU A 122 -2.58 7.41 -9.13
C GLU A 122 -1.65 6.23 -8.76
N THR A 123 -2.20 5.20 -8.14
CA THR A 123 -1.43 3.99 -7.80
C THR A 123 -0.97 3.28 -9.07
N VAL A 124 -1.85 3.15 -10.07
CA VAL A 124 -1.48 2.53 -11.35
C VAL A 124 -0.50 3.41 -12.13
N ALA A 125 -0.68 4.73 -12.14
CA ALA A 125 0.26 5.68 -12.75
C ALA A 125 1.69 5.55 -12.22
N LYS A 126 1.85 5.23 -10.93
CA LYS A 126 3.15 4.97 -10.30
C LYS A 126 3.74 3.60 -10.64
N ILE A 127 2.89 2.60 -10.92
CA ILE A 127 3.31 1.22 -11.19
C ILE A 127 3.64 1.02 -12.67
N ASP A 128 2.82 1.57 -13.55
CA ASP A 128 2.92 1.42 -15.01
C ASP A 128 3.29 2.77 -15.62
N ASN A 129 4.54 2.90 -16.06
CA ASN A 129 5.05 4.12 -16.68
C ASN A 129 4.35 4.51 -17.99
N ARG A 130 3.52 3.64 -18.55
CA ARG A 130 2.68 3.95 -19.72
C ARG A 130 1.34 4.58 -19.31
N GLN A 131 0.97 4.50 -18.03
CA GLN A 131 -0.24 5.11 -17.48
C GLN A 131 0.03 6.59 -17.14
N MET A 132 0.32 7.37 -18.18
CA MET A 132 0.54 8.82 -18.06
C MET A 132 -0.82 9.51 -18.00
N VAL A 133 -1.30 9.78 -16.79
CA VAL A 133 -2.60 10.42 -16.57
C VAL A 133 -2.40 11.92 -16.32
N GLU A 134 -3.28 12.73 -16.93
CA GLU A 134 -3.40 14.15 -16.63
C GLU A 134 -4.80 14.48 -16.12
N TYR A 135 -4.89 15.52 -15.30
CA TYR A 135 -6.13 15.95 -14.67
C TYR A 135 -6.40 17.44 -14.89
N ASN A 136 -7.65 17.77 -15.13
CA ASN A 136 -8.17 19.12 -14.96
C ASN A 136 -8.89 19.24 -13.61
N VAL A 137 -8.74 20.38 -12.94
CA VAL A 137 -9.34 20.62 -11.63
C VAL A 137 -10.51 21.59 -11.77
N VAL A 138 -11.71 21.09 -11.53
CA VAL A 138 -12.95 21.88 -11.55
C VAL A 138 -13.46 21.98 -10.11
N GLU A 139 -13.59 23.20 -9.59
CA GLU A 139 -14.00 23.46 -8.20
C GLU A 139 -13.15 22.73 -7.13
N GLY A 140 -11.85 22.57 -7.40
CA GLY A 140 -10.93 21.86 -6.50
C GLY A 140 -10.99 20.33 -6.61
N LYS A 141 -11.74 19.79 -7.57
CA LYS A 141 -11.88 18.35 -7.80
C LYS A 141 -11.26 17.94 -9.13
N PRO A 142 -10.39 16.92 -9.17
CA PRO A 142 -9.73 16.49 -10.39
C PRO A 142 -10.68 15.64 -11.25
N PHE A 143 -10.57 15.79 -12.55
CA PHE A 143 -11.19 14.98 -13.60
C PHE A 143 -10.11 14.58 -14.58
N VAL A 144 -10.10 13.33 -15.03
CA VAL A 144 -9.10 12.86 -16.00
C VAL A 144 -9.34 13.57 -17.33
N THR A 145 -8.28 14.07 -17.95
CA THR A 145 -8.35 14.73 -19.26
C THR A 145 -7.40 14.15 -20.29
N SER A 146 -6.41 13.38 -19.86
CA SER A 146 -5.50 12.68 -20.76
C SER A 146 -5.05 11.37 -20.15
N LEU A 147 -4.92 10.35 -21.00
CA LEU A 147 -4.36 9.07 -20.63
C LEU A 147 -3.43 8.53 -21.70
N GLY A 148 -2.16 8.30 -21.35
CA GLY A 148 -1.16 7.78 -22.29
C GLY A 148 -0.91 8.72 -23.47
N GLY A 149 -1.16 10.02 -23.29
CA GLY A 149 -1.07 11.04 -24.35
C GLY A 149 -2.32 11.16 -25.24
N LEU A 150 -3.38 10.40 -24.96
CA LEU A 150 -4.69 10.58 -25.58
C LEU A 150 -5.49 11.62 -24.78
N GLU A 151 -5.60 12.82 -25.32
CA GLU A 151 -6.34 13.94 -24.74
C GLU A 151 -7.84 13.86 -25.07
N ASP A 152 -8.66 14.53 -24.26
CA ASP A 152 -10.07 14.78 -24.57
C ASP A 152 -10.21 15.50 -25.92
N ASP A 153 -11.19 15.08 -26.71
CA ASP A 153 -11.50 15.69 -28.00
C ASP A 153 -12.95 16.21 -28.01
N PRO A 154 -13.15 17.53 -27.82
CA PRO A 154 -14.48 18.13 -27.80
C PRO A 154 -15.14 18.14 -29.18
N GLU A 155 -14.41 17.99 -30.29
CA GLU A 155 -14.99 17.93 -31.64
C GLU A 155 -15.66 16.57 -31.89
N THR A 156 -15.08 15.50 -31.34
CA THR A 156 -15.65 14.14 -31.43
C THR A 156 -16.52 13.79 -30.22
N GLY A 157 -16.52 14.61 -29.17
CA GLY A 157 -17.24 14.36 -27.93
C GLY A 157 -16.61 13.24 -27.10
N THR A 158 -15.31 13.01 -27.27
CA THR A 158 -14.55 11.97 -26.56
C THR A 158 -14.00 12.57 -25.28
N PHE A 159 -14.49 12.09 -24.14
CA PHE A 159 -14.02 12.50 -22.81
C PHE A 159 -13.77 11.27 -21.96
N TRP A 160 -12.75 11.34 -21.11
CA TRP A 160 -12.43 10.27 -20.18
C TRP A 160 -13.43 10.21 -19.01
N PHE A 161 -14.19 9.12 -18.93
CA PHE A 161 -15.14 8.89 -17.84
C PHE A 161 -14.77 7.67 -17.00
N VAL A 162 -15.05 7.77 -15.69
CA VAL A 162 -14.96 6.63 -14.79
C VAL A 162 -16.25 5.82 -14.90
N HIS A 163 -16.11 4.53 -15.19
CA HIS A 163 -17.16 3.55 -15.10
C HIS A 163 -16.90 2.59 -13.94
N LEU A 164 -17.94 2.21 -13.22
CA LEU A 164 -17.85 1.30 -12.08
C LEU A 164 -18.68 0.05 -12.32
N ARG A 165 -18.12 -1.11 -11.97
CA ARG A 165 -18.82 -2.39 -12.03
C ARG A 165 -18.47 -3.25 -10.82
N SER A 166 -19.43 -4.04 -10.33
CA SER A 166 -19.16 -5.08 -9.32
C SER A 166 -18.69 -6.35 -10.01
N LEU A 167 -17.57 -6.93 -9.56
CA LEU A 167 -17.03 -8.19 -10.08
C LEU A 167 -17.84 -9.42 -9.66
N LYS A 168 -18.75 -9.26 -8.69
CA LYS A 168 -19.63 -10.34 -8.20
C LYS A 168 -20.95 -10.45 -8.96
N SER A 169 -21.21 -9.52 -9.88
CA SER A 169 -22.49 -9.40 -10.57
C SER A 169 -22.26 -9.16 -12.05
N ASP A 170 -23.07 -9.78 -12.90
CA ASP A 170 -23.02 -9.57 -14.37
C ASP A 170 -23.64 -8.23 -14.83
N GLY A 171 -23.65 -7.22 -13.95
CA GLY A 171 -24.15 -5.88 -14.27
C GLY A 171 -23.26 -5.16 -15.27
N GLN A 172 -23.87 -4.35 -16.14
CA GLN A 172 -23.14 -3.47 -17.04
C GLN A 172 -22.44 -2.34 -16.25
N PRO A 173 -21.26 -1.85 -16.68
CA PRO A 173 -20.60 -0.75 -16.00
C PRO A 173 -21.43 0.54 -16.00
N GLU A 174 -21.55 1.17 -14.84
CA GLU A 174 -22.25 2.44 -14.65
C GLU A 174 -21.27 3.61 -14.82
N MET A 175 -21.62 4.58 -15.65
CA MET A 175 -20.84 5.81 -15.85
C MET A 175 -21.00 6.73 -14.64
N MET A 176 -19.90 7.33 -14.18
CA MET A 176 -19.89 8.25 -13.05
C MET A 176 -19.61 9.68 -13.50
N GLU A 177 -20.49 10.60 -13.13
CA GLU A 177 -20.32 12.05 -13.37
C GLU A 177 -19.50 12.74 -12.27
N GLN A 178 -19.29 12.07 -11.13
CA GLN A 178 -18.57 12.61 -9.98
C GLN A 178 -17.06 12.50 -10.17
N SER A 179 -16.32 13.40 -9.52
CA SER A 179 -14.86 13.34 -9.50
C SER A 179 -14.35 12.01 -8.91
N PRO A 180 -13.28 11.42 -9.48
CA PRO A 180 -12.59 10.27 -8.91
C PRO A 180 -12.23 10.41 -7.42
N MET A 181 -12.01 11.63 -6.92
CA MET A 181 -11.69 11.86 -5.50
C MET A 181 -12.88 11.65 -4.55
N ASP A 182 -14.11 11.90 -5.00
CA ASP A 182 -15.31 11.79 -4.18
C ASP A 182 -15.87 10.35 -4.17
N LEU A 183 -15.53 9.56 -5.19
CA LEU A 183 -15.99 8.20 -5.35
C LEU A 183 -15.19 7.23 -4.49
N LYS A 184 -15.86 6.52 -3.58
CA LYS A 184 -15.24 5.53 -2.69
C LYS A 184 -15.25 4.13 -3.27
N LEU A 185 -14.13 3.42 -3.10
CA LEU A 185 -14.01 2.03 -3.51
C LEU A 185 -14.86 1.10 -2.66
N LYS A 186 -15.38 0.06 -3.30
CA LYS A 186 -16.07 -1.08 -2.70
C LYS A 186 -15.24 -2.35 -2.90
N PRO A 187 -15.40 -3.38 -2.03
CA PRO A 187 -14.76 -4.67 -2.24
C PRO A 187 -15.20 -5.33 -3.55
N ASP A 188 -14.26 -5.98 -4.23
CA ASP A 188 -14.50 -6.74 -5.46
C ASP A 188 -15.16 -5.87 -6.54
N GLN A 189 -14.68 -4.63 -6.68
CA GLN A 189 -15.13 -3.66 -7.65
C GLN A 189 -14.11 -3.52 -8.78
N GLU A 190 -14.61 -3.31 -9.99
CA GLU A 190 -13.82 -2.88 -11.13
C GLU A 190 -14.06 -1.39 -11.39
N VAL A 191 -12.96 -0.68 -11.54
CA VAL A 191 -12.88 0.71 -11.95
C VAL A 191 -12.41 0.71 -13.39
N ILE A 192 -13.20 1.25 -14.29
CA ILE A 192 -12.92 1.26 -15.72
C ILE A 192 -12.76 2.72 -16.14
N LEU A 193 -11.69 3.03 -16.85
CA LEU A 193 -11.48 4.34 -17.48
C LEU A 193 -11.63 4.15 -19.00
N ILE A 194 -12.58 4.88 -19.59
CA ILE A 194 -12.98 4.82 -21.00
C ILE A 194 -13.01 6.23 -21.56
#